data_AF-A0A3C0L4P7-F1
#
_entry.id   AF-A0A3C0L4P7-F1
#
_cell.length_a   1.000
_cell.length_b   1.000
_cell.length_c   1.000
_cell.angle_alpha   90.00
_cell.angle_beta   90.00
_cell.angle_gamma   90.00
#
_symmetry.space_group_name_H-M   'P 1'
#
loop_
_entity.id
_entity.type
_entity.pdbx_description
1 polymer ?
#
loop_
_entity_poly.entity_id
_entity_poly.type
_entity_poly.pdbx_seq_one_letter_code
_entity_poly.pdbx_strand_id
1 'polypeptide(L)'
;MATEVSIKHRESGLMKTGVYGFSWTYLFFGPLVPLFRGEIGIGVLHWILTVLTAGLWWIAMVFMYNKQYMTRMLTSGWVLAGSESDNAAARAALGIAIT
;
A
#
# COMPACT_ATOMS: atom_id res chain seq x y z
N MET A 1 -0.77 12.73 5.04
CA MET A 1 -0.43 12.91 3.61
C MET A 1 0.18 11.62 3.07
N ALA A 2 0.34 11.47 1.75
CA ALA A 2 1.07 10.35 1.16
C ALA A 2 2.57 10.51 1.45
N THR A 3 3.22 9.46 1.96
CA THR A 3 4.65 9.49 2.29
C THR A 3 5.33 8.28 1.69
N GLU A 4 6.49 8.52 1.08
CA GLU A 4 7.28 7.50 0.41
C GLU A 4 8.32 6.92 1.38
N VAL A 5 8.62 5.63 1.19
CA VAL A 5 9.70 4.95 1.92
C VAL A 5 10.34 3.92 1.01
N SER A 6 11.67 3.87 1.00
CA SER A 6 12.39 2.85 0.23
C SER A 6 12.17 1.47 0.86
N ILE A 7 11.90 0.48 0.02
CA ILE A 7 11.82 -0.94 0.41
C ILE A 7 12.77 -1.78 -0.45
N LYS A 8 13.27 -2.85 0.15
CA LYS A 8 14.18 -3.82 -0.48
C LYS A 8 13.63 -5.23 -0.35
N HIS A 9 13.67 -6.00 -1.43
CA HIS A 9 13.36 -7.43 -1.36
C HIS A 9 14.54 -8.19 -0.75
N ARG A 10 14.29 -9.02 0.27
CA ARG A 10 15.34 -9.68 1.07
C ARG A 10 16.25 -10.58 0.24
N GLU A 11 15.68 -11.38 -0.66
CA GLU A 11 16.41 -12.43 -1.38
C GLU A 11 17.05 -11.91 -2.67
N SER A 12 16.29 -11.18 -3.47
CA SER A 12 16.76 -10.69 -4.79
C SER A 12 17.51 -9.36 -4.71
N GLY A 13 17.41 -8.64 -3.58
CA GLY A 13 18.00 -7.31 -3.41
C GLY A 13 17.33 -6.20 -4.22
N LEU A 14 16.21 -6.47 -4.90
CA LEU A 14 15.46 -5.48 -5.67
C LEU A 14 14.99 -4.33 -4.79
N MET A 15 15.12 -3.10 -5.29
CA MET A 15 14.68 -1.88 -4.62
C MET A 15 13.37 -1.38 -5.22
N LYS A 16 12.48 -0.87 -4.38
CA LYS A 16 11.22 -0.26 -4.80
C LYS A 16 10.84 0.88 -3.85
N THR A 17 10.09 1.85 -4.35
CA THR A 17 9.47 2.88 -3.51
C THR A 17 8.11 2.39 -3.02
N GLY A 18 7.96 2.28 -1.71
CA GLY A 18 6.70 2.06 -1.02
C GLY A 18 6.02 3.40 -0.68
N VAL A 19 4.70 3.39 -0.53
CA VAL A 19 3.92 4.58 -0.16
C VAL A 19 2.91 4.22 0.93
N TYR A 20 2.85 5.03 1.99
CA TYR A 20 1.87 4.92 3.07
C TYR A 20 1.09 6.23 3.26
N GLY A 21 0.01 6.18 4.04
CA GLY A 21 -0.92 7.32 4.22
C GLY A 21 -1.98 7.40 3.11
N PHE A 22 -2.43 8.63 2.80
CA PHE A 22 -3.50 8.87 1.82
C PHE A 22 -3.11 8.39 0.41
N SER A 23 -4.02 7.74 -0.31
CA SER A 23 -3.76 7.20 -1.65
C SER A 23 -4.35 8.09 -2.74
N TRP A 24 -3.53 9.02 -3.24
CA TRP A 24 -3.89 9.87 -4.39
C TRP A 24 -4.22 9.05 -5.64
N THR A 25 -3.46 8.00 -5.91
CA THR A 25 -3.74 7.11 -7.05
C THR A 25 -5.12 6.45 -6.91
N TYR A 26 -5.48 6.00 -5.70
CA TYR A 26 -6.77 5.37 -5.48
C TYR A 26 -7.92 6.37 -5.55
N LEU A 27 -7.71 7.63 -5.14
CA LEU A 27 -8.71 8.69 -5.29
C LEU A 27 -9.15 8.85 -6.75
N PHE A 28 -8.21 8.92 -7.69
CA PHE A 28 -8.51 9.20 -9.10
C PHE A 28 -8.85 7.95 -9.93
N PHE A 29 -8.29 6.79 -9.59
CA PHE A 29 -8.40 5.57 -10.42
C PHE A 29 -9.10 4.39 -9.73
N GLY A 30 -9.38 4.50 -8.43
CA GLY A 30 -10.17 3.54 -7.67
C GLY A 30 -9.70 2.08 -7.84
N PRO A 31 -10.62 1.14 -8.11
CA PRO A 31 -10.32 -0.28 -8.31
C PRO A 31 -9.35 -0.64 -9.46
N LEU A 32 -8.95 0.32 -10.31
CA LEU A 32 -7.92 0.10 -11.33
C LEU A 32 -6.50 0.12 -10.73
N VAL A 33 -6.30 0.77 -9.58
CA VAL A 33 -4.97 0.89 -8.97
C VAL A 33 -4.32 -0.46 -8.61
N PRO A 34 -5.02 -1.44 -8.02
CA PRO A 34 -4.45 -2.77 -7.82
C PRO A 34 -3.97 -3.42 -9.11
N LEU A 35 -4.67 -3.21 -10.23
CA LEU A 35 -4.26 -3.74 -11.53
C LEU A 35 -2.93 -3.15 -11.98
N PHE A 36 -2.77 -1.82 -11.86
CA PHE A 36 -1.50 -1.14 -12.17
C PHE A 36 -0.35 -1.56 -11.24
N ARG A 37 -0.67 -2.08 -10.04
CA ARG A 37 0.31 -2.60 -9.09
C ARG A 37 0.58 -4.11 -9.23
N GLY A 38 -0.03 -4.77 -10.20
CA GLY A 38 0.12 -6.21 -10.46
C GLY A 38 -0.73 -7.11 -9.56
N GLU A 39 -1.70 -6.55 -8.83
CA GLU A 39 -2.56 -7.25 -7.87
C GLU A 39 -3.94 -7.55 -8.47
N ILE A 40 -3.98 -8.38 -9.52
CA ILE A 40 -5.20 -8.63 -10.32
C ILE A 40 -6.38 -9.08 -9.46
N GLY A 41 -6.18 -10.09 -8.60
CA GLY A 41 -7.25 -10.62 -7.74
C GLY A 41 -7.80 -9.57 -6.75
N ILE A 42 -6.93 -8.69 -6.25
CA ILE A 42 -7.33 -7.59 -5.37
C ILE A 42 -8.12 -6.54 -6.16
N GLY A 43 -7.71 -6.25 -7.39
CA GLY A 43 -8.44 -5.34 -8.29
C GLY A 43 -9.87 -5.80 -8.54
N VAL A 44 -10.06 -7.08 -8.88
CA VAL A 44 -11.40 -7.67 -9.06
C VAL A 44 -12.24 -7.57 -7.78
N LEU A 45 -11.64 -7.90 -6.62
CA LEU A 45 -12.33 -7.77 -5.33
C LEU A 45 -12.78 -6.33 -5.05
N HIS A 46 -11.91 -5.35 -5.29
CA HIS A 46 -12.25 -3.94 -5.06
C HIS A 46 -13.33 -3.46 -6.02
N TRP A 47 -13.32 -3.94 -7.27
CA TRP A 47 -14.37 -3.68 -8.25
C TRP A 47 -15.73 -4.17 -7.76
N ILE A 48 -15.81 -5.43 -7.31
CA ILE A 48 -17.04 -6.03 -6.77
C ILE A 48 -17.54 -5.22 -5.58
N LEU A 49 -16.66 -4.89 -4.62
CA LEU A 49 -17.03 -4.13 -3.42
C LEU A 49 -17.48 -2.71 -3.75
N THR A 50 -16.84 -2.04 -4.72
CA THR A 50 -17.29 -0.73 -5.20
C THR A 50 -18.70 -0.80 -5.77
N VAL A 51 -19.03 -1.83 -6.57
CA VAL A 51 -20.38 -2.01 -7.12
C VAL A 51 -21.40 -2.31 -6.00
N LEU A 52 -21.11 -3.28 -5.13
CA LEU A 52 -22.02 -3.70 -4.05
C LEU A 52 -22.29 -2.60 -3.02
N THR A 53 -21.36 -1.66 -2.83
CA THR A 53 -21.48 -0.54 -1.89
C THR A 53 -21.88 0.78 -2.55
N ALA A 54 -22.29 0.74 -3.82
CA ALA A 54 -22.63 1.94 -4.62
C ALA A 54 -21.56 3.05 -4.53
N GLY A 55 -20.28 2.66 -4.53
CA GLY A 55 -19.14 3.59 -4.49
C GLY A 55 -18.61 3.95 -3.09
N LEU A 56 -19.29 3.60 -1.99
CA LEU A 56 -18.79 3.92 -0.64
C LEU A 56 -17.45 3.24 -0.32
N TRP A 57 -17.24 2.03 -0.82
CA TRP A 57 -15.95 1.33 -0.72
C TRP A 57 -14.80 2.14 -1.31
N TRP A 58 -15.06 2.90 -2.39
CA TRP A 58 -14.04 3.75 -3.01
C TRP A 58 -13.48 4.75 -2.00
N ILE A 59 -14.37 5.48 -1.30
CA ILE A 59 -14.00 6.54 -0.37
C ILE A 59 -13.17 5.98 0.79
N ALA A 60 -13.59 4.85 1.38
CA ALA A 60 -12.85 4.21 2.45
C ALA A 60 -11.43 3.81 1.99
N MET A 61 -11.32 3.25 0.79
CA MET A 61 -10.04 2.76 0.27
C MET A 61 -9.04 3.86 -0.07
N VAL A 62 -9.47 5.10 -0.33
CA VAL A 62 -8.55 6.23 -0.47
C VAL A 62 -7.64 6.40 0.76
N PHE A 63 -8.15 6.12 1.97
CA PHE A 63 -7.37 6.23 3.20
C PHE A 63 -6.62 4.94 3.57
N MET A 64 -7.13 3.78 3.14
CA MET A 64 -6.64 2.48 3.60
C MET A 64 -5.73 1.76 2.61
N TYR A 65 -5.87 2.02 1.31
CA TYR A 65 -5.26 1.21 0.26
C TYR A 65 -3.73 1.17 0.33
N ASN A 66 -3.08 2.31 0.51
CA ASN A 66 -1.63 2.37 0.61
C ASN A 66 -1.11 1.55 1.81
N LYS A 67 -1.79 1.61 2.96
CA LYS A 67 -1.45 0.79 4.13
C LYS A 67 -1.58 -0.70 3.83
N GLN A 68 -2.73 -1.13 3.27
CA GLN A 68 -2.95 -2.54 2.92
C GLN A 68 -1.92 -3.04 1.91
N TYR A 69 -1.60 -2.24 0.89
CA TYR A 69 -0.56 -2.55 -0.08
C TYR A 69 0.80 -2.73 0.58
N MET A 70 1.20 -1.79 1.44
CA MET A 70 2.47 -1.85 2.14
C MET A 70 2.55 -3.06 3.07
N THR A 71 1.46 -3.38 3.78
CA THR A 71 1.40 -4.61 4.59
C THR A 71 1.67 -5.84 3.73
N ARG A 72 1.02 -5.97 2.56
CA ARG A 72 1.25 -7.10 1.65
C ARG A 72 2.68 -7.16 1.15
N MET A 73 3.30 -6.03 0.82
CA MET A 73 4.72 -5.99 0.44
C MET A 73 5.61 -6.50 1.60
N LEU A 74 5.42 -5.99 2.80
CA LEU A 74 6.24 -6.35 3.96
C LEU A 74 6.06 -7.80 4.43
N THR A 75 4.90 -8.41 4.14
CA THR A 75 4.67 -9.84 4.38
C THR A 75 5.08 -10.74 3.21
N SER A 76 5.46 -10.18 2.06
CA SER A 76 5.90 -10.92 0.85
C SER A 76 7.40 -10.80 0.58
N GLY A 77 8.20 -10.66 1.65
CA GLY A 77 9.67 -10.67 1.55
C GLY A 77 10.31 -9.30 1.32
N TRP A 78 9.54 -8.21 1.30
CA TRP A 78 10.10 -6.86 1.30
C TRP A 78 10.36 -6.36 2.72
N VAL A 79 11.39 -5.53 2.87
CA VAL A 79 11.74 -4.83 4.12
C VAL A 79 11.93 -3.35 3.88
N LEU A 80 11.72 -2.56 4.93
CA LEU A 80 12.06 -1.15 4.94
C LEU A 80 13.58 -0.98 4.75
N ALA A 81 13.96 -0.06 3.87
CA ALA A 81 15.34 0.20 3.47
C ALA A 81 15.61 1.71 3.29
N GLY A 82 14.80 2.56 3.94
CA GLY A 82 15.05 4.01 4.04
C GLY A 82 16.05 4.35 5.15
N SER A 83 16.17 5.64 5.48
CA SER A 83 16.92 6.07 6.66
C SER A 83 16.28 5.53 7.95
N GLU A 84 17.02 5.56 9.07
CA GLU A 84 16.49 5.11 10.36
C GLU A 84 15.22 5.89 10.76
N SER A 85 15.21 7.22 10.56
CA SER A 85 14.06 8.07 10.81
C SER A 85 12.88 7.74 9.90
N ASP A 86 13.12 7.50 8.61
CA ASP A 86 12.04 7.15 7.66
C ASP A 86 11.43 5.80 8.01
N ASN A 87 12.28 4.83 8.35
CA ASN A 87 11.85 3.50 8.74
C ASN A 87 11.06 3.54 10.06
N ALA A 88 11.48 4.37 11.02
CA ALA A 88 10.71 4.59 12.27
C ALA A 88 9.34 5.20 11.99
N ALA A 89 9.27 6.25 11.16
CA ALA A 89 8.01 6.88 10.77
C ALA A 89 7.07 5.91 10.02
N ALA A 90 7.62 5.12 9.10
CA ALA A 90 6.87 4.11 8.35
C ALA A 90 6.35 3.00 9.29
N ARG A 91 7.16 2.51 10.24
CA ARG A 91 6.72 1.52 11.23
C ARG A 91 5.55 2.05 12.06
N ALA A 92 5.64 3.28 12.55
CA ALA A 92 4.57 3.92 13.31
C ALA A 92 3.28 4.05 12.50
N ALA A 93 3.36 4.53 11.25
CA ALA A 93 2.19 4.70 10.40
C ALA A 93 1.55 3.37 9.95
N LEU A 94 2.36 2.33 9.77
CA LEU A 94 1.89 1.00 9.34
C LEU A 94 1.45 0.11 10.52
N GLY A 95 1.74 0.49 11.76
CA GLY A 95 1.41 -0.29 12.96
C GLY A 95 2.32 -1.52 13.12
N ILE A 96 3.58 -1.41 12.72
CA ILE A 96 4.58 -2.47 12.85
C ILE A 96 5.22 -2.36 14.24
N ALA A 97 5.36 -3.48 14.94
CA ALA A 97 6.04 -3.51 16.23
C ALA A 97 7.49 -3.01 16.11
N ILE A 98 7.91 -2.20 17.06
CA ILE A 98 9.29 -1.75 17.21
C ILE A 98 10.03 -2.84 17.97
N THR A 99 10.59 -3.82 17.25
CA THR A 99 11.51 -4.83 17.79
C THR A 99 12.93 -4.52 17.39
#